data_AF-A0A520P6V7-F1
#
_entry.id   AF-A0A520P6V7-F1
#
_cell.length_a   1.000
_cell.length_b   1.000
_cell.length_c   1.000
_cell.angle_alpha   90.00
_cell.angle_beta   90.00
_cell.angle_gamma   90.00
#
_symmetry.space_group_name_H-M   'P 1'
#
loop_
_entity.id
_entity.type
_entity.pdbx_description
1 polymer ?
#
loop_
_entity_poly.entity_id
_entity_poly.type
_entity_poly.pdbx_seq_one_letter_code
_entity_poly.pdbx_strand_id
1 'polypeptide(L)'
;MSVLGVFGQNLRKLCTSRPSIAAVCRDLDINRVQFNRYMSGHSFPKPNVLEKICDYFQVDSRIILEKLTDDQIEMVRNGKNARNIGIEGSYLHNAVNYFERSISLGVAQYEIPDGIHCLWRNSFMDTRTAVSNLVLVKTVNGSRVFKSFDRPTNARRLVGKDNFNPREHRGAVLSTADGFTLLGISPHPSWYISMTYLGRAYFSDSILTGFSIVSRNEYVGRRRASRCAFELLPQRSDDILPMARQAGMRRPLSDVPDIIRELIEPPFS
;
A
#
# COMPACT_ATOMS: atom_id res chain seq x y z
N MET A 1 -28.00 1.30 -13.93
CA MET A 1 -27.88 1.18 -15.40
C MET A 1 -27.11 -0.09 -15.71
N SER A 2 -27.60 -0.94 -16.61
CA SER A 2 -26.86 -2.16 -16.99
C SER A 2 -25.64 -1.80 -17.85
N VAL A 3 -24.60 -2.63 -17.80
CA VAL A 3 -23.38 -2.46 -18.63
C VAL A 3 -23.74 -2.42 -20.12
N LEU A 4 -24.69 -3.24 -20.55
CA LEU A 4 -25.24 -3.23 -21.90
C LEU A 4 -25.86 -1.87 -22.28
N GLY A 5 -26.57 -1.24 -21.33
CA GLY A 5 -27.17 0.08 -21.52
C GLY A 5 -26.13 1.20 -21.64
N VAL A 6 -25.02 1.12 -20.89
CA VAL A 6 -23.91 2.08 -20.98
C VAL A 6 -23.26 2.02 -22.35
N PHE A 7 -22.88 0.82 -22.80
CA PHE A 7 -22.26 0.63 -24.11
C PHE A 7 -23.16 1.10 -25.26
N GLY A 8 -24.45 0.72 -25.24
CA GLY A 8 -25.41 1.16 -26.25
C GLY A 8 -25.59 2.69 -26.26
N GLN A 9 -25.61 3.34 -25.09
CA GLN A 9 -25.65 4.79 -24.99
C GLN A 9 -24.40 5.44 -25.59
N ASN A 10 -23.22 4.92 -25.30
CA ASN A 10 -21.96 5.42 -25.84
C ASN A 10 -21.91 5.28 -27.37
N LEU A 11 -22.30 4.14 -27.93
CA LEU A 11 -22.36 3.95 -29.38
C LEU A 11 -23.30 4.94 -30.07
N ARG A 12 -24.48 5.21 -29.49
CA ARG A 12 -25.40 6.21 -30.03
C ARG A 12 -24.77 7.59 -30.05
N LYS A 13 -24.09 7.98 -28.96
CA LYS A 13 -23.38 9.26 -28.88
C LYS A 13 -22.23 9.34 -29.88
N LEU A 14 -21.43 8.28 -30.02
CA LEU A 14 -20.34 8.21 -31.00
C LEU A 14 -20.85 8.29 -32.45
N CYS A 15 -21.99 7.67 -32.76
CA CYS A 15 -22.53 7.72 -34.11
C CYS A 15 -22.98 9.13 -34.55
N THR A 16 -23.19 10.08 -33.63
CA THR A 16 -23.50 11.48 -33.99
C THR A 16 -22.28 12.21 -34.56
N SER A 17 -21.07 11.69 -34.35
CA SER A 17 -19.82 12.24 -34.91
C SER A 17 -19.57 11.81 -36.37
N ARG A 18 -20.51 11.07 -36.97
CA ARG A 18 -20.39 10.49 -38.31
C ARG A 18 -21.65 10.80 -39.14
N PRO A 19 -21.56 10.76 -40.49
CA PRO A 19 -22.67 11.17 -41.35
C PRO A 19 -23.95 10.34 -41.19
N SER A 20 -23.82 9.03 -40.95
CA SER A 20 -24.95 8.14 -40.67
C SER A 20 -24.50 6.81 -40.07
N ILE A 21 -25.42 6.12 -39.39
CA ILE A 21 -25.19 4.75 -38.91
C ILE A 21 -24.86 3.80 -40.07
N ALA A 22 -25.45 4.01 -41.25
CA ALA A 22 -25.18 3.20 -42.43
C ALA A 22 -23.75 3.40 -42.98
N ALA A 23 -23.17 4.60 -42.84
CA ALA A 23 -21.76 4.82 -43.13
C ALA A 23 -20.88 4.07 -42.12
N VAL A 24 -21.17 4.22 -40.82
CA VAL A 24 -20.44 3.53 -39.74
C VAL A 24 -20.42 2.01 -39.94
N CYS A 25 -21.57 1.39 -40.27
CA CYS A 25 -21.65 -0.06 -40.49
C CYS A 25 -20.83 -0.52 -41.70
N ARG A 26 -20.78 0.30 -42.77
CA ARG A 26 -19.97 0.00 -43.96
C ARG A 26 -18.48 0.11 -43.68
N ASP A 27 -18.06 1.19 -43.01
CA ASP A 27 -16.66 1.42 -42.68
C ASP A 27 -16.09 0.36 -41.72
N LEU A 28 -16.94 -0.12 -40.80
CA LEU A 28 -16.56 -1.16 -39.84
C LEU A 28 -16.65 -2.58 -40.38
N ASP A 29 -17.25 -2.77 -41.56
CA ASP A 29 -17.63 -4.08 -42.10
C ASP A 29 -18.45 -4.90 -41.08
N ILE A 30 -19.52 -4.28 -40.55
CA ILE A 30 -20.44 -4.89 -39.57
C ILE A 30 -21.86 -4.87 -40.13
N ASN A 31 -22.56 -5.99 -39.98
CA ASN A 31 -23.97 -6.08 -40.33
C ASN A 31 -24.81 -5.06 -39.52
N ARG A 32 -25.63 -4.26 -40.22
CA ARG A 32 -26.47 -3.21 -39.60
C ARG A 32 -27.42 -3.72 -38.51
N VAL A 33 -28.00 -4.92 -38.68
CA VAL A 33 -28.87 -5.55 -37.66
C VAL A 33 -28.07 -5.88 -36.42
N GLN A 34 -26.84 -6.38 -36.58
CA GLN A 34 -25.94 -6.64 -35.46
C GLN A 34 -25.51 -5.35 -34.75
N PHE A 35 -25.14 -4.31 -35.51
CA PHE A 35 -24.77 -3.02 -34.93
C PHE A 35 -25.93 -2.36 -34.17
N ASN A 36 -27.16 -2.45 -34.69
CA ASN A 36 -28.35 -1.96 -34.01
C ASN A 36 -28.61 -2.70 -32.68
N ARG A 37 -28.31 -4.00 -32.59
CA ARG A 37 -28.39 -4.75 -31.32
C ARG A 37 -27.40 -4.25 -30.28
N TYR A 38 -26.20 -3.80 -30.70
CA TYR A 38 -25.23 -3.17 -29.80
C TYR A 38 -25.73 -1.82 -29.31
N MET A 39 -26.16 -0.95 -30.24
CA MET A 39 -26.67 0.38 -29.89
C MET A 39 -27.88 0.32 -28.97
N SER A 40 -28.75 -0.68 -29.11
CA SER A 40 -29.92 -0.85 -28.24
C SER A 40 -29.62 -1.55 -26.91
N GLY A 41 -28.39 -2.05 -26.71
CA GLY A 41 -28.00 -2.74 -25.48
C GLY A 41 -28.56 -4.16 -25.37
N HIS A 42 -28.85 -4.82 -26.49
CA HIS A 42 -29.32 -6.23 -26.48
C HIS A 42 -28.16 -7.24 -26.52
N SER A 43 -26.95 -6.84 -26.90
CA SER A 43 -25.78 -7.73 -26.99
C SER A 43 -24.47 -6.95 -26.96
N PHE A 44 -23.36 -7.64 -26.69
CA PHE A 44 -22.00 -7.10 -26.82
C PHE A 44 -21.30 -7.59 -28.09
N PRO A 45 -20.41 -6.78 -28.67
CA PRO A 45 -19.49 -7.24 -29.70
C PRO A 45 -18.51 -8.26 -29.15
N LYS A 46 -18.07 -9.19 -30.01
CA LYS A 46 -16.88 -10.02 -29.74
C LYS A 46 -15.64 -9.13 -29.61
N PRO A 47 -14.59 -9.55 -28.90
CA PRO A 47 -13.39 -8.73 -28.65
C PRO A 47 -12.80 -8.06 -29.89
N ASN A 48 -12.66 -8.81 -30.99
CA ASN A 48 -12.14 -8.35 -32.27
C ASN A 48 -13.08 -7.35 -32.98
N VAL A 49 -14.40 -7.43 -32.75
CA VAL A 49 -15.36 -6.44 -33.27
C VAL A 49 -15.33 -5.18 -32.41
N LEU A 50 -15.16 -5.34 -31.09
CA LEU A 50 -14.98 -4.22 -30.17
C LEU A 50 -13.72 -3.43 -30.53
N GLU A 51 -12.61 -4.12 -30.79
CA GLU A 51 -11.35 -3.50 -31.22
C GLU A 51 -11.54 -2.66 -32.48
N LYS A 52 -12.19 -3.20 -33.53
CA LYS A 52 -12.55 -2.43 -34.73
C LYS A 52 -13.36 -1.17 -34.42
N ILE A 53 -14.36 -1.29 -33.54
CA ILE A 53 -15.21 -0.16 -33.12
C ILE A 53 -14.37 0.90 -32.38
N CYS A 54 -13.54 0.48 -31.42
CA CYS A 54 -12.62 1.33 -30.67
C CYS A 54 -11.63 2.03 -31.61
N ASP A 55 -11.15 1.31 -32.64
CA ASP A 55 -10.26 1.85 -33.65
C ASP A 55 -10.91 2.90 -34.52
N TYR A 56 -12.10 2.62 -35.04
CA TYR A 56 -12.84 3.53 -35.89
C TYR A 56 -13.23 4.85 -35.20
N PHE A 57 -13.64 4.77 -33.92
CA PHE A 57 -14.00 5.95 -33.14
C PHE A 57 -12.83 6.57 -32.38
N GLN A 58 -11.64 5.96 -32.42
CA GLN A 58 -10.47 6.38 -31.65
C GLN A 58 -10.77 6.50 -30.13
N VAL A 59 -11.43 5.49 -29.57
CA VAL A 59 -11.81 5.40 -28.14
C VAL A 59 -11.30 4.11 -27.53
N ASP A 60 -11.23 4.04 -26.19
CA ASP A 60 -10.78 2.85 -25.47
C ASP A 60 -11.92 1.86 -25.17
N SER A 61 -11.59 0.59 -24.93
CA SER A 61 -12.56 -0.47 -24.60
C SER A 61 -13.40 -0.21 -23.34
N ARG A 62 -12.96 0.70 -22.45
CA ARG A 62 -13.74 1.19 -21.30
C ARG A 62 -15.11 1.76 -21.67
N ILE A 63 -15.38 2.11 -22.93
CA ILE A 63 -16.72 2.49 -23.39
C ILE A 63 -17.81 1.43 -23.12
N ILE A 64 -17.43 0.18 -22.81
CA ILE A 64 -18.37 -0.86 -22.36
C ILE A 64 -18.89 -0.56 -20.94
N LEU A 65 -18.02 -0.08 -20.05
CA LEU A 65 -18.26 0.05 -18.62
C LEU A 65 -18.55 1.50 -18.20
N GLU A 66 -17.90 2.45 -18.86
CA GLU A 66 -17.87 3.87 -18.48
C GLU A 66 -18.57 4.72 -19.53
N LYS A 67 -19.36 5.70 -19.08
CA LYS A 67 -20.04 6.63 -19.99
C LYS A 67 -19.04 7.63 -20.57
N LEU A 68 -19.15 7.88 -21.87
CA LEU A 68 -18.40 8.96 -22.51
C LEU A 68 -18.95 10.32 -22.09
N THR A 69 -18.04 11.20 -21.70
CA THR A 69 -18.32 12.62 -21.45
C THR A 69 -18.57 13.35 -22.76
N ASP A 70 -19.25 14.49 -22.70
CA ASP A 70 -19.56 15.26 -23.90
C ASP A 70 -18.28 15.84 -24.56
N ASP A 71 -17.27 16.19 -23.75
CA ASP A 71 -15.94 16.60 -24.24
C ASP A 71 -15.27 15.49 -25.06
N GLN A 72 -15.31 14.23 -24.59
CA GLN A 72 -14.74 13.09 -25.32
C GLN A 72 -15.43 12.91 -26.68
N ILE A 73 -16.73 13.15 -26.76
CA ILE A 73 -17.49 13.03 -28.02
C ILE A 73 -17.16 14.16 -28.97
N GLU A 74 -17.03 15.39 -28.46
CA GLU A 74 -16.60 16.53 -29.26
C GLU A 74 -15.20 16.32 -29.85
N MET A 75 -14.30 15.69 -29.10
CA MET A 75 -12.97 15.32 -29.58
C MET A 75 -13.02 14.30 -30.72
N VAL A 76 -13.82 13.24 -30.58
CA VAL A 76 -14.03 12.25 -31.65
C VAL A 76 -14.65 12.89 -32.90
N ARG A 77 -15.53 13.88 -32.71
CA ARG A 77 -16.11 14.69 -33.79
C ARG A 77 -15.07 15.55 -34.49
N ASN A 78 -14.12 16.10 -33.75
CA ASN A 78 -13.00 16.88 -34.27
C ASN A 78 -11.81 16.01 -34.75
N GLY A 79 -11.99 14.69 -34.86
CA GLY A 79 -10.97 13.76 -35.34
C GLY A 79 -9.79 13.54 -34.39
N LYS A 80 -9.92 13.94 -33.11
CA LYS A 80 -8.89 13.74 -32.08
C LYS A 80 -9.04 12.36 -31.44
N ASN A 81 -7.93 11.79 -30.98
CA ASN A 81 -7.90 10.50 -30.30
C ASN A 81 -8.36 10.62 -28.84
N ALA A 82 -9.39 9.88 -28.46
CA ALA A 82 -9.98 9.86 -27.13
C ALA A 82 -9.65 8.59 -26.33
N ARG A 83 -8.73 7.72 -26.80
CA ARG A 83 -8.31 6.49 -26.09
C ARG A 83 -7.71 6.76 -24.71
N ASN A 84 -7.04 7.89 -24.54
CA ASN A 84 -6.25 8.19 -23.34
C ASN A 84 -6.91 9.21 -22.39
N ILE A 85 -8.09 9.71 -22.75
CA ILE A 85 -8.70 10.85 -22.06
C ILE A 85 -9.54 10.32 -20.90
N GLY A 86 -9.07 10.56 -19.69
CA GLY A 86 -9.44 9.86 -18.46
C GLY A 86 -8.26 9.13 -17.80
N ILE A 87 -7.11 9.01 -18.49
CA ILE A 87 -5.82 8.63 -17.89
C ILE A 87 -4.97 9.89 -17.63
N GLU A 88 -5.19 10.97 -18.37
CA GLU A 88 -4.74 12.32 -17.98
C GLU A 88 -5.59 12.86 -16.82
N GLY A 89 -5.53 12.19 -15.67
CA GLY A 89 -5.58 13.01 -14.48
C GLY A 89 -4.33 13.90 -14.48
N SER A 90 -4.42 15.05 -13.80
CA SER A 90 -3.30 15.93 -13.41
C SER A 90 -1.94 15.20 -13.37
N TYR A 91 -0.82 15.89 -13.61
CA TYR A 91 0.53 15.34 -13.36
C TYR A 91 0.62 14.44 -12.10
N LEU A 92 -0.15 14.74 -11.04
CA LEU A 92 -0.26 13.95 -9.81
C LEU A 92 -1.08 12.65 -9.91
N HIS A 93 -2.01 12.50 -10.84
CA HIS A 93 -2.72 11.25 -11.12
C HIS A 93 -1.78 10.18 -11.71
N ASN A 94 -0.75 10.59 -12.46
CA ASN A 94 0.32 9.68 -12.85
C ASN A 94 1.09 9.14 -11.64
N ALA A 95 1.09 9.80 -10.47
CA ALA A 95 1.73 9.27 -9.27
C ALA A 95 1.09 7.93 -8.82
N VAL A 96 -0.20 7.73 -9.08
CA VAL A 96 -0.88 6.46 -8.79
C VAL A 96 -0.36 5.33 -9.70
N ASN A 97 -0.01 5.66 -10.94
CA ASN A 97 0.59 4.72 -11.91
C ASN A 97 2.13 4.68 -11.85
N TYR A 98 2.76 5.62 -11.15
CA TYR A 98 4.21 5.73 -10.97
C TYR A 98 4.76 4.72 -9.97
N PHE A 99 3.92 4.26 -9.04
CA PHE A 99 4.12 2.96 -8.41
C PHE A 99 3.96 1.92 -9.51
N GLU A 100 5.06 1.63 -10.20
CA GLU A 100 5.14 0.65 -11.28
C GLU A 100 4.37 -0.61 -10.87
N ARG A 101 3.47 -1.10 -11.74
CA ARG A 101 2.75 -2.37 -11.52
C ARG A 101 3.70 -3.58 -11.43
N SER A 102 4.98 -3.39 -11.76
CA SER A 102 6.08 -4.34 -11.72
C SER A 102 6.95 -4.26 -10.45
N ILE A 103 6.75 -3.29 -9.54
CA ILE A 103 7.52 -3.28 -8.29
C ILE A 103 7.00 -4.42 -7.42
N SER A 104 7.75 -5.52 -7.41
CA SER A 104 7.54 -6.61 -6.47
C SER A 104 7.96 -6.15 -5.07
N LEU A 105 7.00 -5.59 -4.32
CA LEU A 105 7.17 -5.24 -2.90
C LEU A 105 7.06 -6.49 -1.98
N GLY A 106 6.99 -7.69 -2.57
CA GLY A 106 6.93 -8.95 -1.82
C GLY A 106 8.22 -9.19 -1.04
N VAL A 107 8.09 -9.72 0.17
CA VAL A 107 9.22 -10.12 1.02
C VAL A 107 9.17 -11.62 1.24
N ALA A 108 10.26 -12.31 0.91
CA ALA A 108 10.31 -13.76 0.99
C ALA A 108 10.38 -14.26 2.45
N GLN A 109 9.92 -15.49 2.69
CA GLN A 109 9.92 -16.11 4.03
C GLN A 109 11.32 -16.30 4.61
N TYR A 110 12.32 -16.57 3.77
CA TYR A 110 13.69 -16.74 4.24
C TYR A 110 14.36 -15.42 4.63
N GLU A 111 13.85 -14.28 4.15
CA GLU A 111 14.39 -12.95 4.46
C GLU A 111 13.86 -12.43 5.79
N ILE A 112 12.54 -12.51 5.95
CA ILE A 112 11.86 -12.25 7.22
C ILE A 112 10.91 -13.43 7.41
N PRO A 113 11.15 -14.34 8.36
CA PRO A 113 10.23 -15.45 8.62
C PRO A 113 8.93 -15.02 9.28
N ASP A 114 7.85 -15.75 9.05
CA ASP A 114 6.64 -15.62 9.87
C ASP A 114 6.92 -16.09 11.30
N GLY A 115 6.39 -15.34 12.28
CA GLY A 115 6.64 -15.61 13.69
C GLY A 115 6.72 -14.35 14.53
N ILE A 116 7.05 -14.55 15.81
CA ILE A 116 7.27 -13.47 16.76
C ILE A 116 8.73 -13.03 16.67
N HIS A 117 8.92 -11.77 16.32
CA HIS A 117 10.19 -11.07 16.29
C HIS A 117 10.30 -10.09 17.47
N CYS A 118 11.53 -9.71 17.80
CA CYS A 118 11.82 -8.65 18.74
C CYS A 118 12.46 -7.45 18.02
N LEU A 119 11.81 -6.29 18.14
CA LEU A 119 12.34 -5.01 17.67
C LEU A 119 12.98 -4.27 18.85
N TRP A 120 14.28 -4.05 18.76
CA TRP A 120 15.06 -3.25 19.70
C TRP A 120 15.35 -1.87 19.12
N ARG A 121 15.30 -0.84 19.96
CA ARG A 121 15.71 0.53 19.58
C ARG A 121 15.97 1.39 20.81
N ASN A 122 16.61 2.54 20.62
CA ASN A 122 16.60 3.56 21.65
C ASN A 122 15.19 4.10 21.88
N SER A 123 14.94 4.51 23.13
CA SER A 123 13.71 5.18 23.51
C SER A 123 13.64 6.56 22.86
N PHE A 124 12.47 6.87 22.28
CA PHE A 124 12.17 8.21 21.81
C PHE A 124 11.94 9.20 22.96
N MET A 125 11.64 8.70 24.17
CA MET A 125 11.29 9.54 25.32
C MET A 125 12.46 9.77 26.28
N ASP A 126 13.48 8.91 26.27
CA ASP A 126 14.63 9.01 27.17
C ASP A 126 15.88 8.57 26.44
N THR A 127 16.84 9.48 26.32
CA THR A 127 18.02 9.30 25.48
C THR A 127 18.99 8.25 25.98
N ARG A 128 18.85 7.80 27.24
CA ARG A 128 19.76 6.88 27.94
C ARG A 128 19.20 5.45 28.05
N THR A 129 18.05 5.19 27.43
CA THR A 129 17.36 3.91 27.58
C THR A 129 17.02 3.29 26.23
N ALA A 130 16.99 1.97 26.19
CA ALA A 130 16.44 1.19 25.09
C ALA A 130 15.04 0.67 25.42
N VAL A 131 14.31 0.30 24.38
CA VAL A 131 13.01 -0.35 24.45
C VAL A 131 13.02 -1.53 23.48
N SER A 132 12.41 -2.64 23.88
CA SER A 132 12.12 -3.76 22.99
C SER A 132 10.62 -3.93 22.83
N ASN A 133 10.15 -4.26 21.63
CA ASN A 133 8.74 -4.56 21.35
C ASN A 133 8.64 -5.89 20.60
N LEU A 134 7.59 -6.67 20.91
CA LEU A 134 7.30 -7.90 20.17
C LEU A 134 6.46 -7.59 18.94
N VAL A 135 6.90 -8.11 17.80
CA VAL A 135 6.25 -7.94 16.50
C VAL A 135 5.91 -9.31 15.93
N LEU A 136 4.62 -9.61 15.78
CA LEU A 136 4.19 -10.80 15.07
C LEU A 136 4.12 -10.48 13.58
N VAL A 137 4.94 -11.14 12.78
CA VAL A 137 4.91 -11.09 11.31
C VAL A 137 4.13 -12.31 10.80
N LYS A 138 3.25 -12.10 9.83
CA LYS A 138 2.48 -13.15 9.16
C LYS A 138 2.30 -12.86 7.67
N THR A 139 2.16 -13.92 6.89
CA THR A 139 1.70 -13.85 5.49
C THR A 139 0.20 -14.05 5.42
N VAL A 140 -0.50 -13.11 4.80
CA VAL A 140 -1.95 -13.16 4.56
C VAL A 140 -2.21 -12.85 3.09
N ASN A 141 -2.78 -13.81 2.35
CA ASN A 141 -3.08 -13.66 0.92
C ASN A 141 -1.89 -13.17 0.08
N GLY A 142 -0.69 -13.70 0.34
CA GLY A 142 0.55 -13.32 -0.35
C GLY A 142 1.16 -11.98 0.12
N SER A 143 0.47 -11.23 0.99
CA SER A 143 0.98 -9.99 1.57
C SER A 143 1.63 -10.26 2.93
N ARG A 144 2.76 -9.60 3.19
CA ARG A 144 3.45 -9.66 4.49
C ARG A 144 2.91 -8.56 5.39
N VAL A 145 2.33 -8.95 6.51
CA VAL A 145 1.72 -8.05 7.48
C VAL A 145 2.32 -8.27 8.85
N PHE A 146 2.22 -7.27 9.70
CA PHE A 146 2.61 -7.41 11.09
C PHE A 146 1.60 -6.80 12.03
N LYS A 147 1.64 -7.26 13.28
CA LYS A 147 0.98 -6.65 14.42
C LYS A 147 1.92 -6.59 15.60
N SER A 148 1.79 -5.55 16.42
CA SER A 148 2.59 -5.37 17.63
C SER A 148 1.80 -4.57 18.66
N PHE A 149 2.22 -4.64 19.92
CA PHE A 149 1.51 -4.03 21.04
C PHE A 149 2.43 -3.13 21.84
N ASP A 150 1.99 -1.89 22.07
CA ASP A 150 2.66 -0.99 23.00
C ASP A 150 2.33 -1.36 24.45
N ARG A 151 3.27 -1.02 25.35
CA ARG A 151 3.06 -1.18 26.79
C ARG A 151 1.90 -0.29 27.26
N PRO A 152 1.02 -0.78 28.15
CA PRO A 152 0.06 0.07 28.82
C PRO A 152 0.81 1.16 29.61
N THR A 153 0.61 2.42 29.25
CA THR A 153 1.08 3.54 30.06
C THR A 153 0.28 3.60 31.37
N ASN A 154 0.92 4.00 32.47
CA ASN A 154 0.24 4.26 33.76
C ASN A 154 -0.87 5.34 33.66
N ALA A 155 -0.98 6.06 32.53
CA ALA A 155 -2.09 6.94 32.20
C ALA A 155 -3.47 6.24 32.21
N ARG A 156 -3.54 4.90 32.26
CA ARG A 156 -4.75 4.14 32.57
C ARG A 156 -5.37 4.48 33.92
N ARG A 157 -4.61 5.10 34.85
CA ARG A 157 -5.13 5.62 36.12
C ARG A 157 -5.76 7.02 36.01
N LEU A 158 -5.45 7.78 34.95
CA LEU A 158 -5.88 9.18 34.81
C LEU A 158 -7.10 9.35 33.90
N VAL A 159 -7.41 8.35 33.08
CA VAL A 159 -8.53 8.40 32.12
C VAL A 159 -9.41 7.19 32.39
N GLY A 160 -10.70 7.44 32.60
CA GLY A 160 -11.68 6.48 33.14
C GLY A 160 -11.71 5.11 32.44
N LYS A 161 -12.36 4.14 33.11
CA LYS A 161 -12.43 2.71 32.75
C LYS A 161 -12.85 2.41 31.29
N ASP A 162 -13.46 3.37 30.60
CA ASP A 162 -14.09 3.17 29.29
C ASP A 162 -13.22 3.56 28.08
N ASN A 163 -12.05 4.18 28.28
CA ASN A 163 -11.16 4.47 27.15
C ASN A 163 -10.30 3.25 26.82
N PHE A 164 -10.81 2.44 25.89
CA PHE A 164 -10.04 1.49 25.12
C PHE A 164 -8.91 2.26 24.44
N ASN A 165 -7.69 2.21 24.98
CA ASN A 165 -6.51 2.63 24.24
C ASN A 165 -6.10 1.40 23.40
N PRO A 166 -6.37 1.37 22.09
CA PRO A 166 -5.92 0.29 21.23
C PRO A 166 -4.39 0.36 21.14
N ARG A 167 -3.75 -0.46 21.97
CA ARG A 167 -2.30 -0.66 22.05
C ARG A 167 -1.72 -1.33 20.81
N GLU A 168 -2.60 -1.90 20.00
CA GLU A 168 -2.26 -2.67 18.84
C GLU A 168 -1.97 -1.76 17.66
N HIS A 169 -0.77 -1.86 17.10
CA HIS A 169 -0.46 -1.28 15.81
C HIS A 169 -0.31 -2.40 14.78
N ARG A 170 -0.77 -2.13 13.57
CA ARG A 170 -0.75 -3.07 12.43
C ARG A 170 -0.12 -2.41 11.22
N GLY A 171 0.44 -3.23 10.35
CA GLY A 171 1.12 -2.71 9.18
C GLY A 171 1.47 -3.77 8.17
N ALA A 172 2.15 -3.32 7.12
CA ALA A 172 2.69 -4.18 6.06
C ALA A 172 4.23 -4.14 6.07
N VAL A 173 4.82 -5.22 5.58
CA VAL A 173 6.25 -5.32 5.30
C VAL A 173 6.42 -5.28 3.80
N LEU A 174 7.24 -4.35 3.31
CA LEU A 174 7.47 -4.11 1.90
C LEU A 174 8.96 -4.29 1.59
N SER A 175 9.27 -4.94 0.47
CA SER A 175 10.63 -4.95 -0.06
C SER A 175 10.98 -3.58 -0.64
N THR A 176 12.24 -3.18 -0.49
CA THR A 176 12.83 -1.96 -1.03
C THR A 176 14.22 -2.28 -1.59
N ALA A 177 14.82 -1.37 -2.36
CA ALA A 177 16.03 -1.64 -3.15
C ALA A 177 17.19 -2.34 -2.40
N ASP A 178 17.36 -2.07 -1.11
CA ASP A 178 18.46 -2.63 -0.28
C ASP A 178 17.98 -3.18 1.09
N GLY A 179 16.72 -3.57 1.18
CA GLY A 179 16.16 -4.07 2.43
C GLY A 179 14.65 -4.02 2.50
N PHE A 180 14.11 -3.84 3.70
CA PHE A 180 12.70 -3.98 4.00
C PHE A 180 12.18 -2.74 4.73
N THR A 181 10.95 -2.36 4.42
CA THR A 181 10.25 -1.27 5.10
C THR A 181 8.99 -1.81 5.78
N LEU A 182 8.91 -1.63 7.09
CA LEU A 182 7.71 -1.85 7.87
C LEU A 182 6.96 -0.52 8.01
N LEU A 183 5.75 -0.47 7.48
CA LEU A 183 4.85 0.67 7.61
C LEU A 183 3.71 0.30 8.55
N GLY A 184 3.71 0.91 9.74
CA GLY A 184 2.76 0.64 10.82
C GLY A 184 1.82 1.81 11.08
N ILE A 185 0.57 1.50 11.41
CA ILE A 185 -0.45 2.46 11.77
C ILE A 185 -0.88 2.17 13.20
N SER A 186 -0.80 3.20 14.05
CA SER A 186 -1.35 3.15 15.40
C SER A 186 -2.79 3.69 15.41
N PRO A 187 -3.76 2.97 15.98
CA PRO A 187 -5.14 3.40 16.06
C PRO A 187 -5.35 4.61 17.01
N HIS A 188 -6.57 5.15 17.01
CA HIS A 188 -7.01 6.26 17.86
C HIS A 188 -6.68 5.97 19.34
N PRO A 189 -6.17 6.91 20.15
CA PRO A 189 -6.10 8.35 19.92
C PRO A 189 -4.78 8.83 19.34
N SER A 190 -3.79 7.95 19.15
CA SER A 190 -2.43 8.39 18.85
C SER A 190 -2.18 8.65 17.36
N TRP A 191 -2.86 7.91 16.46
CA TRP A 191 -2.87 8.11 15.00
C TRP A 191 -1.51 8.39 14.33
N TYR A 192 -0.40 7.94 14.93
CA TYR A 192 0.90 8.11 14.32
C TYR A 192 1.19 6.95 13.38
N ILE A 193 1.85 7.29 12.28
CA ILE A 193 2.41 6.33 11.34
C ILE A 193 3.85 6.07 11.80
N SER A 194 4.22 4.81 11.92
CA SER A 194 5.60 4.39 12.16
C SER A 194 6.19 3.85 10.86
N MET A 195 7.40 4.27 10.53
CA MET A 195 8.18 3.71 9.43
C MET A 195 9.46 3.11 10.01
N THR A 196 9.73 1.85 9.71
CA THR A 196 10.98 1.19 10.12
C THR A 196 11.65 0.58 8.89
N TYR A 197 12.86 1.02 8.60
CA TYR A 197 13.72 0.41 7.59
C TYR A 197 14.63 -0.64 8.23
N LEU A 198 14.82 -1.76 7.55
CA LEU A 198 15.65 -2.88 7.97
C LEU A 198 16.49 -3.37 6.78
N GLY A 199 17.81 -3.33 6.92
CA GLY A 199 18.76 -4.00 6.04
C GLY A 199 19.44 -5.17 6.76
N ARG A 200 20.25 -5.94 6.04
CA ARG A 200 21.06 -7.01 6.64
C ARG A 200 22.19 -6.40 7.47
N ALA A 201 22.41 -6.91 8.68
CA ALA A 201 23.57 -6.51 9.46
C ALA A 201 24.85 -7.12 8.85
N TYR A 202 25.94 -6.34 8.82
CA TYR A 202 27.23 -6.82 8.29
C TYR A 202 27.81 -8.01 9.08
N PHE A 203 27.48 -8.11 10.37
CA PHE A 203 28.09 -9.08 11.29
C PHE A 203 27.10 -10.15 11.79
N SER A 204 25.88 -10.20 11.26
CA SER A 204 24.87 -11.18 11.69
C SER A 204 23.90 -11.51 10.55
N ASP A 205 23.74 -12.80 10.26
CA ASP A 205 22.72 -13.30 9.34
C ASP A 205 21.33 -13.40 9.98
N SER A 206 21.23 -13.36 11.31
CA SER A 206 19.99 -13.56 12.06
C SER A 206 19.35 -12.26 12.55
N ILE A 207 20.06 -11.12 12.43
CA ILE A 207 19.61 -9.82 12.90
C ILE A 207 19.58 -8.84 11.74
N LEU A 208 18.42 -8.23 11.53
CA LEU A 208 18.29 -7.08 10.63
C LEU A 208 18.53 -5.79 11.41
N THR A 209 19.15 -4.81 10.78
CA THR A 209 19.47 -3.51 11.39
C THR A 209 19.01 -2.36 10.51
N GLY A 210 18.66 -1.25 11.12
CA GLY A 210 18.26 -0.06 10.37
C GLY A 210 17.79 1.04 11.30
N PHE A 211 16.67 1.67 10.97
CA PHE A 211 16.14 2.78 11.77
C PHE A 211 14.61 2.75 11.83
N SER A 212 14.09 3.28 12.93
CA SER A 212 12.66 3.44 13.17
C SER A 212 12.34 4.91 13.42
N ILE A 213 11.28 5.40 12.77
CA ILE A 213 10.78 6.77 12.85
C ILE A 213 9.28 6.72 13.15
N VAL A 214 8.82 7.68 13.94
CA VAL A 214 7.39 7.93 14.16
C VAL A 214 7.04 9.31 13.61
N SER A 215 6.03 9.35 12.74
CA SER A 215 5.48 10.55 12.11
C SER A 215 4.66 11.36 13.12
N ARG A 216 5.36 12.05 14.02
CA ARG A 216 4.82 13.03 14.97
C ARG A 216 5.83 14.14 15.23
N ASN A 217 5.39 15.25 15.83
CA ASN A 217 6.30 16.30 16.28
C ASN A 217 7.28 15.76 17.32
N GLU A 218 8.52 16.22 17.22
CA GLU A 218 9.55 15.93 18.21
C GLU A 218 9.33 16.76 19.46
N TYR A 219 9.48 16.10 20.60
CA TYR A 219 9.59 16.80 21.87
C TYR A 219 10.99 17.40 21.96
N VAL A 220 11.10 18.63 22.43
CA VAL A 220 12.38 19.33 22.61
C VAL A 220 13.37 18.43 23.38
N GLY A 221 14.56 18.20 22.80
CA GLY A 221 15.61 17.37 23.39
C GLY A 221 15.35 15.85 23.36
N ARG A 222 14.39 15.37 22.56
CA ARG A 222 14.04 13.96 22.42
C ARG A 222 14.29 13.47 20.99
N ARG A 223 14.29 12.16 20.78
CA ARG A 223 14.57 11.57 19.46
C ARG A 223 13.28 11.30 18.68
N ARG A 224 13.30 11.60 17.39
CA ARG A 224 12.24 11.23 16.42
C ARG A 224 12.58 9.99 15.60
N ALA A 225 13.88 9.76 15.43
CA ALA A 225 14.46 8.62 14.75
C ALA A 225 15.41 7.89 15.71
N SER A 226 15.46 6.56 15.61
CA SER A 226 16.45 5.75 16.33
C SER A 226 16.89 4.62 15.43
N ARG A 227 18.18 4.25 15.53
CA ARG A 227 18.62 2.93 15.08
C ARG A 227 17.82 1.83 15.75
N CYS A 228 17.63 0.73 15.05
CA CYS A 228 16.94 -0.44 15.55
C CYS A 228 17.60 -1.74 15.08
N ALA A 229 17.41 -2.78 15.87
CA ALA A 229 17.73 -4.15 15.53
C ALA A 229 16.44 -4.98 15.56
N PHE A 230 16.31 -5.93 14.65
CA PHE A 230 15.13 -6.75 14.49
C PHE A 230 15.55 -8.21 14.34
N GLU A 231 15.12 -9.04 15.28
CA GLU A 231 15.53 -10.45 15.35
C GLU A 231 14.30 -11.36 15.44
N LEU A 232 14.39 -12.52 14.78
CA LEU A 232 13.41 -13.58 14.98
C LEU A 232 13.70 -14.27 16.32
N LEU A 233 12.71 -14.32 17.20
CA LEU A 233 12.84 -15.10 18.43
C LEU A 233 12.67 -16.59 18.12
N PRO A 234 13.25 -17.50 18.93
CA PRO A 234 12.82 -18.90 18.91
C PRO A 234 11.31 -18.97 19.14
N GLN A 235 10.60 -19.74 18.32
CA GLN A 235 9.12 -19.82 18.38
C GLN A 235 8.65 -20.77 19.50
N ARG A 236 9.25 -20.63 20.70
CA ARG A 236 8.95 -21.39 21.91
C ARG A 236 8.50 -20.43 23.01
N SER A 237 7.54 -20.86 23.83
CA SER A 237 6.99 -20.03 24.90
C SER A 237 8.04 -19.59 25.92
N ASP A 238 9.04 -20.43 26.19
CA ASP A 238 10.11 -20.16 27.16
C ASP A 238 11.00 -18.99 26.73
N ASP A 239 11.14 -18.75 25.42
CA ASP A 239 11.91 -17.64 24.85
C ASP A 239 11.04 -16.39 24.67
N ILE A 240 9.78 -16.58 24.25
CA ILE A 240 8.86 -15.48 23.96
C ILE A 240 8.34 -14.80 25.24
N LEU A 241 7.98 -15.56 26.27
CA LEU A 241 7.32 -15.01 27.46
C LEU A 241 8.21 -14.07 28.29
N PRO A 242 9.51 -14.34 28.52
CA PRO A 242 10.41 -13.38 29.16
C PRO A 242 10.48 -12.06 28.40
N MET A 243 10.60 -12.13 27.07
CA MET A 243 10.62 -10.95 26.21
C MET A 243 9.29 -10.19 26.22
N ALA A 244 8.17 -10.91 26.23
CA ALA A 244 6.83 -10.32 26.32
C ALA A 244 6.61 -9.55 27.63
N ARG A 245 7.12 -10.07 28.76
CA ARG A 245 7.03 -9.39 30.07
C ARG A 245 7.81 -8.07 30.09
N GLN A 246 8.90 -8.00 29.33
CA GLN A 246 9.76 -6.82 29.22
C GLN A 246 9.36 -5.90 28.06
N ALA A 247 8.43 -6.31 27.19
CA ALA A 247 8.03 -5.55 26.03
C ALA A 247 7.49 -4.14 26.41
N GLY A 248 7.98 -3.14 25.68
CA GLY A 248 7.72 -1.73 25.88
C GLY A 248 8.26 -1.15 27.19
N MET A 249 9.05 -1.90 27.98
CA MET A 249 9.78 -1.35 29.13
C MET A 249 11.02 -0.61 28.68
N ARG A 250 11.23 0.59 29.23
CA ARG A 250 12.51 1.29 29.10
C ARG A 250 13.52 0.64 30.03
N ARG A 251 14.68 0.30 29.48
CA ARG A 251 15.79 -0.27 30.23
C ARG A 251 17.06 0.55 30.00
N PRO A 252 17.95 0.68 31.00
CA PRO A 252 19.29 1.21 30.79
C PRO A 252 20.00 0.49 29.64
N LEU A 253 20.87 1.20 28.91
CA LEU A 253 21.66 0.58 27.84
C LEU A 253 22.58 -0.53 28.35
N SER A 254 22.98 -0.52 29.62
CA SER A 254 23.74 -1.60 30.28
C SER A 254 23.00 -2.94 30.32
N ASP A 255 21.67 -2.92 30.24
CA ASP A 255 20.81 -4.10 30.37
C ASP A 255 20.38 -4.65 29.00
N VAL A 256 20.95 -4.09 27.93
CA VAL A 256 20.73 -4.52 26.54
C VAL A 256 21.84 -5.49 26.17
N PRO A 257 21.55 -6.62 25.50
CA PRO A 257 22.59 -7.53 25.00
C PRO A 257 23.63 -6.78 24.16
N ASP A 258 24.92 -7.07 24.36
CA ASP A 258 26.03 -6.31 23.76
C ASP A 258 25.90 -6.16 22.24
N ILE A 259 25.60 -7.25 21.53
CA ILE A 259 25.40 -7.23 20.07
C ILE A 259 24.25 -6.32 19.64
N ILE A 260 23.16 -6.28 20.42
CA ILE A 260 22.03 -5.40 20.13
C ILE A 260 22.39 -3.94 20.43
N ARG A 261 23.12 -3.71 21.52
CA ARG A 261 23.58 -2.38 21.93
C ARG A 261 24.45 -1.75 20.84
N GLU A 262 25.43 -2.49 20.33
CA GLU A 262 26.29 -2.02 19.22
C GLU A 262 25.49 -1.64 17.97
N LEU A 263 24.44 -2.40 17.64
CA LEU A 263 23.59 -2.14 16.47
C LEU A 263 22.66 -0.93 16.63
N ILE A 264 22.22 -0.62 17.86
CA ILE A 264 21.30 0.49 18.12
C ILE A 264 22.02 1.77 18.58
N GLU A 265 23.28 1.70 18.97
CA GLU A 265 24.07 2.87 19.34
C GLU A 265 24.41 3.73 18.11
N PRO A 266 24.38 5.07 18.22
CA PRO A 266 24.85 5.95 17.15
C PRO A 266 26.37 5.80 16.95
N PRO A 267 26.87 5.96 15.71
CA PRO A 267 28.26 5.64 15.37
C PRO A 267 29.27 6.66 15.92
N PHE A 268 28.80 7.86 16.31
CA PHE A 268 29.61 8.91 16.91
C PHE A 268 28.76 9.62 17.97
N SER A 269 29.30 9.72 19.19
CA SER A 269 28.76 10.50 20.30
C SER A 269 29.48 11.83 20.44
#